data_AF-A0A2S0NJE2-F1
#
_entry.id   AF-A0A2S0NJE2-F1
#
_cell.length_a   1.000
_cell.length_b   1.000
_cell.length_c   1.000
_cell.angle_alpha   90.00
_cell.angle_beta   90.00
_cell.angle_gamma   90.00
#
_symmetry.space_group_name_H-M   'P 1'
#
loop_
_entity.id
_entity.type
_entity.pdbx_description
1 polymer ?
#
loop_
_entity_poly.entity_id
_entity_poly.type
_entity_poly.pdbx_seq_one_letter_code
_entity_poly.pdbx_strand_id
1 'polypeptide(L)'
;MIDAKKVYKSLVYLSLNIIKNEKLRFEIFDKANFRNDFVAQINNMLTLEKDFDVNMDDVQLAQTFAKAIVKITESKQRFEKNDKTIDEIYAEYSSFLSETIKQFEVGRNELVNETLKITEEDILYSAIMNEAIKSKYKDLEKTQKAEEEKNKQAEEAAKKQQQEPKKNNQNTNQGQGFFGGFGGPQYQGQGIGEMPIPPSRDPRFYPYNAKPQWMPITKKVIAIIVVIASIILLINNIYMMTIKITFPEAYWREFLFNNDPKIPANFNDEAFWKKVLNLKLQTELGAGKVVNIHFDLQNIGFNSVFNFILGILPAIYISFDAFRKPRSIKEKYRMNFFPVMFVVFFWGMSLFPVISVLTVGNIQDFFKNNPFLRAGADGQTLFATGTKLNFDGLWDYLSNDYGHKFSTVSIFSIMSLVFISLSLVAAVTILVLNPKLDRQKQMRANAEFQKAMMYMSQGQSYQMDQSLYDNPDEVIIKNPSKFTIWWNKTFKKKKDSDKK
;
A
#
# COMPACT_ATOMS: atom_id res chain seq x y z
N MET A 1 0.66 -31.41 6.71
CA MET A 1 1.76 -31.59 5.76
C MET A 1 1.16 -31.76 4.38
N ILE A 2 1.58 -30.95 3.41
CA ILE A 2 1.13 -31.07 2.02
C ILE A 2 1.82 -32.31 1.42
N ASP A 3 1.05 -33.14 0.72
CA ASP A 3 1.52 -34.39 0.12
C ASP A 3 2.13 -34.11 -1.27
N ALA A 4 3.41 -34.45 -1.44
CA ALA A 4 4.15 -34.24 -2.69
C ALA A 4 3.46 -34.89 -3.91
N LYS A 5 2.81 -36.05 -3.72
CA LYS A 5 2.10 -36.75 -4.80
C LYS A 5 0.88 -35.98 -5.27
N LYS A 6 0.17 -35.31 -4.35
CA LYS A 6 -1.00 -34.47 -4.69
C LYS A 6 -0.57 -33.22 -5.44
N VAL A 7 0.50 -32.55 -5.00
CA VAL A 7 1.02 -31.35 -5.66
C VAL A 7 1.51 -31.66 -7.07
N TYR A 8 2.24 -32.77 -7.23
CA TYR A 8 2.69 -33.23 -8.54
C TYR A 8 1.51 -33.51 -9.48
N LYS A 9 0.49 -34.24 -9.01
CA LYS A 9 -0.74 -34.49 -9.78
C LYS A 9 -1.38 -33.17 -10.24
N SER A 10 -1.55 -32.21 -9.33
CA SER A 10 -2.14 -30.90 -9.66
C SER A 10 -1.34 -30.11 -10.70
N LEU A 11 -0.01 -30.15 -10.64
CA LEU A 11 0.88 -29.53 -11.63
C LEU A 11 0.72 -30.18 -13.01
N VAL A 12 0.71 -31.51 -13.06
CA VAL A 12 0.57 -32.28 -14.30
C VAL A 12 -0.76 -31.97 -15.01
N TYR A 13 -1.88 -32.00 -14.27
CA TYR A 13 -3.19 -31.69 -14.86
C TYR A 13 -3.30 -30.23 -15.32
N LEU A 14 -2.78 -29.28 -14.54
CA LEU A 14 -2.76 -27.88 -14.93
C LEU A 14 -1.98 -27.70 -16.24
N SER A 15 -0.77 -28.24 -16.32
CA SER A 15 0.06 -28.11 -17.51
C SER A 15 -0.53 -28.81 -18.73
N LEU A 16 -1.18 -29.96 -18.55
CA LEU A 16 -1.89 -30.64 -19.64
C LEU A 16 -3.06 -29.80 -20.16
N ASN A 17 -3.88 -29.26 -19.27
CA ASN A 17 -5.06 -28.49 -19.64
C ASN A 17 -4.68 -27.15 -20.31
N ILE A 18 -3.56 -26.54 -19.90
CA ILE A 18 -2.99 -25.37 -20.57
C ILE A 18 -2.56 -25.71 -22.00
N ILE A 19 -1.84 -26.81 -22.21
CA ILE A 19 -1.37 -27.21 -23.54
C ILE A 19 -2.53 -27.63 -24.45
N LYS A 20 -3.59 -28.25 -23.90
CA LYS A 20 -4.80 -28.63 -24.65
C LYS A 20 -5.60 -27.42 -25.12
N ASN A 21 -5.63 -26.34 -24.33
CA ASN A 21 -6.37 -25.13 -24.70
C ASN A 21 -5.63 -24.36 -25.80
N GLU A 22 -6.22 -24.27 -27.00
CA GLU A 22 -5.58 -23.63 -28.17
C GLU A 22 -5.14 -22.18 -27.89
N LYS A 23 -5.96 -21.43 -27.13
CA LYS A 23 -5.68 -20.03 -26.77
C LYS A 23 -4.45 -19.97 -25.87
N LEU A 24 -4.44 -20.73 -24.77
CA LEU A 24 -3.32 -20.71 -23.83
C LEU A 24 -2.02 -21.26 -24.46
N ARG A 25 -2.14 -22.26 -25.32
CA ARG A 25 -1.02 -22.78 -26.11
C ARG A 25 -0.44 -21.70 -27.03
N PHE A 26 -1.27 -20.90 -27.70
CA PHE A 26 -0.81 -19.75 -28.49
C PHE A 26 -0.13 -18.69 -27.61
N GLU A 27 -0.65 -18.46 -26.41
CA GLU A 27 -0.09 -17.49 -25.47
C GLU A 27 1.29 -17.92 -24.93
N ILE A 28 1.54 -19.23 -24.77
CA ILE A 28 2.90 -19.76 -24.50
C ILE A 28 3.86 -19.43 -25.65
N PHE A 29 3.38 -19.49 -26.90
CA PHE A 29 4.20 -19.13 -28.06
C PHE A 29 4.49 -17.62 -28.11
N ASP A 30 3.47 -16.78 -27.97
CA ASP A 30 3.55 -15.34 -28.20
C ASP A 30 4.10 -14.54 -26.99
N LYS A 31 3.67 -14.87 -25.75
CA LYS A 31 4.01 -14.10 -24.55
C LYS A 31 5.15 -14.73 -23.76
N ALA A 32 6.32 -14.10 -23.81
CA ALA A 32 7.53 -14.56 -23.12
C ALA A 32 7.38 -14.71 -21.60
N ASN A 33 6.64 -13.82 -20.93
CA ASN A 33 6.43 -13.90 -19.48
C ASN A 33 5.64 -15.16 -19.11
N PHE A 34 4.48 -15.37 -19.76
CA PHE A 34 3.64 -16.54 -19.52
C PHE A 34 4.37 -17.86 -19.83
N ARG A 35 5.19 -17.86 -20.88
CA ARG A 35 6.08 -18.97 -21.21
C ARG A 35 7.07 -19.28 -20.07
N ASN A 36 7.71 -18.27 -19.49
CA ASN A 36 8.66 -18.47 -18.40
C ASN A 36 7.97 -19.00 -17.14
N ASP A 37 6.77 -18.51 -16.84
CA ASP A 37 5.98 -18.98 -15.69
C ASP A 37 5.55 -20.44 -15.87
N PHE A 38 5.21 -20.84 -17.10
CA PHE A 38 4.94 -22.24 -17.45
C PHE A 38 6.19 -23.12 -17.32
N VAL A 39 7.37 -22.64 -17.75
CA VAL A 39 8.66 -23.34 -17.56
C VAL A 39 8.96 -23.53 -16.07
N ALA A 40 8.65 -22.55 -15.22
CA ALA A 40 8.82 -22.68 -13.77
C ALA A 40 7.98 -23.84 -13.21
N GLN A 41 6.77 -24.08 -13.72
CA GLN A 41 5.96 -25.23 -13.34
C GLN A 41 6.58 -26.56 -13.77
N ILE A 42 7.21 -26.62 -14.95
CA ILE A 42 7.94 -27.82 -15.41
C ILE A 42 9.15 -28.09 -14.50
N ASN A 43 9.90 -27.05 -14.12
CA ASN A 43 11.02 -27.17 -13.18
C ASN A 43 10.57 -27.63 -11.78
N ASN A 44 9.39 -27.17 -11.35
CA ASN A 44 8.77 -27.64 -10.10
C ASN A 44 8.36 -29.12 -10.19
N MET A 45 7.80 -29.57 -11.32
CA MET A 45 7.54 -31.01 -11.55
C MET A 45 8.83 -31.82 -11.53
N LEU A 46 9.88 -31.35 -12.21
CA LEU A 46 11.18 -32.00 -12.22
C LEU A 46 11.79 -32.12 -10.81
N THR A 47 11.60 -31.10 -9.98
CA THR A 47 12.05 -31.11 -8.57
C THR A 47 11.30 -32.18 -7.77
N LEU A 48 9.98 -32.28 -7.92
CA LEU A 48 9.17 -33.31 -7.25
C LEU A 48 9.54 -34.74 -7.70
N GLU A 49 9.87 -34.94 -8.98
CA GLU A 49 10.31 -36.23 -9.52
C GLU A 49 11.68 -36.67 -9.00
N LYS A 50 12.61 -35.72 -8.80
CA LYS A 50 14.00 -36.05 -8.40
C LYS A 50 14.21 -36.10 -6.90
N ASP A 51 13.59 -35.20 -6.14
CA ASP A 51 13.85 -35.07 -4.70
C ASP A 51 12.87 -35.85 -3.84
N PHE A 52 11.67 -36.09 -4.35
CA PHE A 52 10.58 -36.73 -3.61
C PHE A 52 10.11 -38.04 -4.26
N ASP A 53 10.82 -38.52 -5.30
CA ASP A 53 10.55 -39.75 -6.05
C ASP A 53 9.08 -39.90 -6.47
N VAL A 54 8.46 -38.79 -6.86
CA VAL A 54 7.05 -38.76 -7.24
C VAL A 54 6.89 -39.10 -8.71
N ASN A 55 5.90 -39.94 -9.01
CA ASN A 55 5.49 -40.30 -10.37
C ASN A 55 3.96 -40.28 -10.50
N MET A 56 3.48 -40.28 -11.75
CA MET A 56 2.06 -40.48 -12.06
C MET A 56 1.95 -41.75 -12.89
N ASP A 57 1.26 -42.77 -12.35
CA ASP A 57 1.11 -44.08 -12.96
C ASP A 57 2.44 -44.69 -13.43
N ASP A 58 3.47 -44.62 -12.57
CA ASP A 58 4.86 -45.06 -12.80
C ASP A 58 5.64 -44.33 -13.91
N VAL A 59 5.14 -43.18 -14.36
CA VAL A 59 5.79 -42.34 -15.39
C VAL A 59 6.19 -40.97 -14.82
N GLN A 60 7.41 -40.52 -15.17
CA GLN A 60 7.92 -39.16 -14.91
C GLN A 60 7.64 -38.27 -16.13
N LEU A 61 6.74 -37.29 -15.99
CA LEU A 61 6.21 -36.51 -17.11
C LEU A 61 6.90 -35.16 -17.34
N ALA A 62 7.77 -34.68 -16.44
CA ALA A 62 8.39 -33.35 -16.58
C ALA A 62 9.21 -33.22 -17.87
N GLN A 63 9.93 -34.28 -18.28
CA GLN A 63 10.67 -34.30 -19.54
C GLN A 63 9.74 -34.24 -20.77
N THR A 64 8.57 -34.86 -20.67
CA THR A 64 7.57 -34.87 -21.74
C THR A 64 6.95 -33.48 -21.92
N PHE A 65 6.68 -32.77 -20.81
CA PHE A 65 6.27 -31.37 -20.85
C PHE A 65 7.38 -30.43 -21.36
N ALA A 66 8.64 -30.69 -21.01
CA ALA A 66 9.79 -29.95 -21.56
C ALA A 66 9.90 -30.09 -23.08
N LYS A 67 9.68 -31.30 -23.62
CA LYS A 67 9.61 -31.53 -25.08
C LYS A 67 8.41 -30.83 -25.71
N ALA A 68 7.27 -30.82 -25.03
CA ALA A 68 6.04 -30.16 -25.50
C ALA A 68 6.22 -28.65 -25.65
N ILE A 69 6.81 -27.95 -24.67
CA ILE A 69 7.03 -26.50 -24.78
C ILE A 69 8.07 -26.14 -25.86
N VAL A 70 9.09 -26.97 -26.07
CA VAL A 70 10.04 -26.79 -27.18
C VAL A 70 9.32 -26.93 -28.53
N LYS A 71 8.38 -27.87 -28.67
CA LYS A 71 7.54 -27.99 -29.87
C LYS A 71 6.61 -26.78 -30.08
N ILE A 72 6.01 -26.25 -29.01
CA ILE A 72 5.12 -25.08 -29.09
C ILE A 72 5.90 -23.83 -29.51
N THR A 73 7.09 -23.63 -28.95
CA THR A 73 7.84 -22.36 -29.04
C THR A 73 8.91 -22.36 -30.12
N GLU A 74 9.23 -23.54 -30.69
CA GLU A 74 10.31 -23.74 -31.66
C GLU A 74 11.68 -23.21 -31.16
N SER A 75 11.84 -23.09 -29.83
CA SER A 75 13.00 -22.47 -29.19
C SER A 75 13.63 -23.40 -28.16
N LYS A 76 14.97 -23.38 -28.06
CA LYS A 76 15.70 -24.12 -27.02
C LYS A 76 15.46 -23.47 -25.66
N GLN A 77 15.07 -24.27 -24.68
CA GLN A 77 14.87 -23.84 -23.29
C GLN A 77 15.70 -24.69 -22.34
N ARG A 78 16.20 -24.07 -21.27
CA ARG A 78 16.96 -24.73 -20.20
C ARG A 78 16.00 -25.08 -19.07
N PHE A 79 15.96 -26.34 -18.68
CA PHE A 79 15.17 -26.85 -17.57
C PHE A 79 16.11 -27.28 -16.46
N GLU A 80 15.84 -26.83 -15.24
CA GLU A 80 16.70 -27.09 -14.09
C GLU A 80 15.85 -27.48 -12.89
N LYS A 81 16.41 -28.35 -12.06
CA LYS A 81 15.87 -28.61 -10.74
C LYS A 81 16.03 -27.34 -9.89
N ASN A 82 15.03 -27.04 -9.06
CA ASN A 82 15.09 -25.93 -8.11
C ASN A 82 15.25 -26.48 -6.68
N ASP A 83 15.93 -25.73 -5.81
CA ASP A 83 16.02 -26.07 -4.37
C ASP A 83 14.82 -25.51 -3.61
N LYS A 84 13.60 -26.02 -3.89
CA LYS A 84 12.34 -25.55 -3.29
C LYS A 84 11.68 -26.61 -2.43
N THR A 85 11.01 -26.17 -1.37
CA THR A 85 10.17 -27.02 -0.52
C THR A 85 8.82 -27.33 -1.16
N ILE A 86 8.12 -28.39 -0.71
CA ILE A 86 6.79 -28.76 -1.23
C ILE A 86 5.79 -27.61 -1.05
N ASP A 87 5.84 -26.89 0.06
CA ASP A 87 4.93 -25.79 0.37
C ASP A 87 5.14 -24.59 -0.58
N GLU A 88 6.40 -24.28 -0.91
CA GLU A 88 6.75 -23.24 -1.89
C GLU A 88 6.29 -23.62 -3.30
N ILE A 89 6.49 -24.88 -3.70
CA ILE A 89 6.01 -25.39 -5.00
C ILE A 89 4.49 -25.28 -5.10
N TYR A 90 3.77 -25.61 -4.02
CA TYR A 90 2.31 -25.49 -3.98
C TYR A 90 1.82 -24.03 -4.04
N ALA A 91 2.55 -23.11 -3.40
CA ALA A 91 2.25 -21.68 -3.47
C ALA A 91 2.44 -21.13 -4.90
N GLU A 92 3.51 -21.53 -5.59
CA GLU A 92 3.75 -21.14 -6.98
C GLU A 92 2.71 -21.71 -7.95
N TYR A 93 2.35 -22.99 -7.78
CA TYR A 93 1.24 -23.60 -8.51
C TYR A 93 -0.05 -22.79 -8.35
N SER A 94 -0.40 -22.43 -7.12
CA SER A 94 -1.64 -21.71 -6.80
C SER A 94 -1.64 -20.29 -7.39
N SER A 95 -0.49 -19.62 -7.35
CA SER A 95 -0.28 -18.31 -7.97
C SER A 95 -0.43 -18.39 -9.49
N PHE A 96 0.26 -19.34 -10.13
CA PHE A 96 0.24 -19.52 -11.58
C PHE A 96 -1.14 -19.89 -12.10
N LEU A 97 -1.87 -20.78 -11.40
CA LEU A 97 -3.26 -21.09 -11.72
C LEU A 97 -4.14 -19.82 -11.68
N SER A 98 -4.03 -19.03 -10.61
CA SER A 98 -4.82 -17.82 -10.42
C SER A 98 -4.50 -16.75 -11.48
N GLU A 99 -3.23 -16.61 -11.83
CA GLU A 99 -2.77 -15.69 -12.87
C GLU A 99 -3.24 -16.12 -14.26
N THR A 100 -3.14 -17.41 -14.59
CA THR A 100 -3.63 -17.96 -15.87
C THR A 100 -5.13 -17.71 -16.03
N ILE A 101 -5.93 -17.96 -14.99
CA ILE A 101 -7.37 -17.68 -14.98
C ILE A 101 -7.64 -16.19 -15.21
N LYS A 102 -6.91 -15.32 -14.51
CA LYS A 102 -7.12 -13.87 -14.55
C LYS A 102 -6.67 -13.24 -15.87
N GLN A 103 -5.55 -13.69 -16.42
CA GLN A 103 -4.94 -13.08 -17.61
C GLN A 103 -5.62 -13.53 -18.89
N PHE A 104 -6.09 -14.79 -18.95
CA PHE A 104 -6.62 -15.37 -20.18
C PHE A 104 -8.11 -15.71 -20.12
N GLU A 105 -8.77 -15.43 -19.00
CA GLU A 105 -10.21 -15.60 -18.79
C GLU A 105 -10.68 -17.06 -19.02
N VAL A 106 -9.85 -18.03 -18.64
CA VAL A 106 -10.15 -19.46 -18.75
C VAL A 106 -10.80 -19.95 -17.45
N GLY A 107 -11.85 -20.76 -17.56
CA GLY A 107 -12.56 -21.29 -16.40
C GLY A 107 -11.66 -22.14 -15.50
N ARG A 108 -11.71 -21.94 -14.18
CA ARG A 108 -10.93 -22.76 -13.23
C ARG A 108 -11.17 -24.27 -13.41
N ASN A 109 -12.42 -24.64 -13.69
CA ASN A 109 -12.81 -26.04 -13.89
C ASN A 109 -12.17 -26.64 -15.14
N GLU A 110 -11.83 -25.84 -16.15
CA GLU A 110 -11.13 -26.32 -17.36
C GLU A 110 -9.66 -26.60 -17.07
N LEU A 111 -9.04 -25.82 -16.17
CA LEU A 111 -7.61 -25.94 -15.84
C LEU A 111 -7.32 -27.00 -14.78
N VAL A 112 -8.28 -27.26 -13.87
CA VAL A 112 -8.14 -28.25 -12.78
C VAL A 112 -8.89 -29.55 -13.11
N ASN A 113 -9.29 -29.75 -14.36
CA ASN A 113 -10.02 -30.95 -14.74
C ASN A 113 -9.11 -32.20 -14.64
N GLU A 114 -9.44 -33.11 -13.73
CA GLU A 114 -8.74 -34.38 -13.51
C GLU A 114 -9.37 -35.59 -14.23
N THR A 115 -10.43 -35.40 -15.03
CA THR A 115 -11.21 -36.52 -15.60
C THR A 115 -10.54 -37.24 -16.77
N LEU A 116 -9.43 -36.71 -17.28
CA LEU A 116 -8.76 -37.24 -18.47
C LEU A 116 -7.57 -38.13 -18.06
N LYS A 117 -7.45 -39.30 -18.71
CA LYS A 117 -6.22 -40.10 -18.63
C LYS A 117 -5.08 -39.34 -19.28
N ILE A 118 -3.90 -39.40 -18.67
CA ILE A 118 -2.71 -38.70 -19.14
C ILE A 118 -1.79 -39.73 -19.80
N THR A 119 -1.51 -39.53 -21.08
CA THR A 119 -0.48 -40.29 -21.80
C THR A 119 0.56 -39.32 -22.35
N GLU A 120 1.79 -39.80 -22.53
CA GLU A 120 2.87 -38.98 -23.11
C GLU A 120 2.54 -38.54 -24.54
N GLU A 121 1.87 -39.42 -25.30
CA GLU A 121 1.39 -39.16 -26.66
C GLU A 121 0.37 -38.02 -26.68
N ASP A 122 -0.58 -38.00 -25.76
CA ASP A 122 -1.58 -36.92 -25.64
C ASP A 122 -0.93 -35.57 -25.35
N ILE A 123 0.09 -35.53 -24.49
CA ILE A 123 0.82 -34.29 -24.16
C ILE A 123 1.52 -33.75 -25.42
N LEU A 124 2.23 -34.61 -26.15
CA LEU A 124 2.98 -34.21 -27.33
C LEU A 124 2.10 -33.89 -28.54
N TYR A 125 0.96 -34.58 -28.69
CA TYR A 125 -0.03 -34.28 -29.71
C TYR A 125 -0.72 -32.93 -29.43
N SER A 126 -1.09 -32.69 -28.18
CA SER A 126 -1.69 -31.42 -27.76
C SER A 126 -0.73 -30.24 -27.89
N ALA A 127 0.58 -30.48 -27.99
CA ALA A 127 1.60 -29.45 -28.15
C ALA A 127 1.80 -28.95 -29.59
N ILE A 128 1.09 -29.50 -30.58
CA ILE A 128 1.25 -29.14 -31.99
C ILE A 128 0.71 -27.73 -32.25
N MET A 129 1.54 -26.87 -32.84
CA MET A 129 1.20 -25.50 -33.21
C MET A 129 1.20 -25.33 -34.74
N ASN A 130 0.03 -25.36 -35.36
CA ASN A 130 -0.11 -25.18 -36.81
C ASN A 130 -0.27 -23.68 -37.17
N GLU A 131 0.12 -23.30 -38.39
CA GLU A 131 -0.01 -21.91 -38.87
C GLU A 131 -1.45 -21.37 -38.81
N ALA A 132 -2.45 -22.24 -38.97
CA ALA A 132 -3.87 -21.90 -38.82
C ALA A 132 -4.25 -21.43 -37.40
N ILE A 133 -3.60 -21.95 -36.36
CA ILE A 133 -3.82 -21.48 -34.98
C ILE A 133 -3.12 -20.14 -34.78
N LYS A 134 -1.90 -20.00 -35.32
CA LYS A 134 -1.12 -18.74 -35.25
C LYS A 134 -1.85 -17.58 -35.95
N SER A 135 -2.56 -17.82 -37.06
CA SER A 135 -3.33 -16.80 -37.78
C SER A 135 -4.67 -16.47 -37.11
N LYS A 136 -5.45 -17.50 -36.71
CA LYS A 136 -6.75 -17.35 -36.05
C LYS A 136 -6.71 -16.40 -34.86
N TYR A 137 -5.71 -16.53 -33.98
CA TYR A 137 -5.61 -15.70 -32.77
C TYR A 137 -4.93 -14.35 -33.00
N LYS A 138 -4.05 -14.21 -34.00
CA LYS A 138 -3.50 -12.90 -34.42
C LYS A 138 -4.56 -11.99 -35.05
N ASP A 139 -5.51 -12.56 -35.80
CA ASP A 139 -6.58 -11.79 -36.45
C ASP A 139 -7.70 -11.42 -35.48
N LEU A 140 -8.02 -12.30 -34.51
CA LEU A 140 -8.95 -12.02 -33.40
C LEU A 140 -8.48 -10.86 -32.53
N GLU A 141 -7.19 -10.76 -32.20
CA GLU A 141 -6.66 -9.60 -31.46
C GLU A 141 -6.78 -8.28 -32.23
N LYS A 142 -6.68 -8.31 -33.56
CA LYS A 142 -6.85 -7.12 -34.42
C LYS A 142 -8.31 -6.71 -34.53
N THR A 143 -9.24 -7.67 -34.65
CA THR A 143 -10.68 -7.39 -34.73
C THR A 143 -11.24 -6.89 -33.40
N GLN A 144 -10.82 -7.48 -32.27
CA GLN A 144 -11.22 -7.01 -30.94
C GLN A 144 -10.77 -5.57 -30.65
N LYS A 145 -9.55 -5.19 -31.08
CA LYS A 145 -9.06 -3.81 -30.97
C LYS A 145 -9.86 -2.82 -31.84
N ALA A 146 -10.34 -3.25 -33.01
CA ALA A 146 -11.13 -2.41 -33.91
C ALA A 146 -12.60 -2.26 -33.47
N GLU A 147 -13.20 -3.31 -32.88
CA GLU A 147 -14.56 -3.26 -32.33
C GLU A 147 -14.63 -2.43 -31.03
N GLU A 148 -13.59 -2.48 -30.19
CA GLU A 148 -13.47 -1.59 -29.02
C GLU A 148 -13.40 -0.09 -29.40
N GLU A 149 -12.91 0.24 -30.60
CA GLU A 149 -12.90 1.61 -31.12
C GLU A 149 -14.25 2.03 -31.69
N LYS A 150 -14.97 1.13 -32.37
CA LYS A 150 -16.31 1.40 -32.92
C LYS A 150 -17.38 1.52 -31.84
N ASN A 151 -17.36 0.67 -30.80
CA ASN A 151 -18.34 0.74 -29.71
C ASN A 151 -18.21 2.04 -28.89
N LYS A 152 -16.99 2.59 -28.77
CA LYS A 152 -16.78 3.91 -28.14
C LYS A 152 -17.39 5.08 -28.93
N GLN A 153 -17.52 4.96 -30.26
CA GLN A 153 -18.11 6.01 -31.10
C GLN A 153 -19.64 5.92 -31.16
N ALA A 154 -20.21 4.71 -31.09
CA ALA A 154 -21.66 4.52 -31.09
C ALA A 154 -22.33 4.95 -29.77
N GLU A 155 -21.66 4.78 -28.62
CA GLU A 155 -22.16 5.24 -27.31
C GLU A 155 -22.23 6.77 -27.15
N GLU A 156 -21.51 7.54 -27.96
CA GLU A 156 -21.55 9.01 -27.95
C GLU A 156 -22.79 9.59 -28.68
N ALA A 157 -23.37 8.85 -29.64
CA ALA A 157 -24.48 9.33 -30.46
C ALA A 157 -25.86 9.08 -29.83
N ALA A 158 -26.03 8.01 -29.04
CA ALA A 158 -27.33 7.61 -28.49
C ALA A 158 -27.81 8.43 -27.26
N LYS A 159 -26.99 9.34 -26.72
CA LYS A 159 -27.29 10.12 -25.49
C LYS A 159 -28.15 11.37 -25.68
N LYS A 160 -28.74 11.62 -26.86
CA LYS A 160 -29.42 12.90 -27.17
C LYS A 160 -30.95 12.91 -27.26
N GLN A 161 -31.68 11.79 -27.11
CA GLN A 161 -33.15 11.85 -27.18
C GLN A 161 -33.83 10.80 -26.27
N GLN A 162 -34.42 11.25 -25.15
CA GLN A 162 -35.86 11.16 -24.83
C GLN A 162 -36.15 11.27 -23.32
N GLN A 163 -37.23 12.01 -23.04
CA GLN A 163 -37.78 12.39 -21.75
C GLN A 163 -39.05 11.56 -21.41
N GLU A 164 -39.22 11.35 -20.10
CA GLU A 164 -40.45 11.19 -19.30
C GLU A 164 -41.22 9.85 -19.14
N PRO A 165 -41.84 9.63 -17.94
CA PRO A 165 -42.23 8.33 -17.41
C PRO A 165 -43.76 8.15 -17.20
N LYS A 166 -44.22 6.91 -17.03
CA LYS A 166 -45.49 6.58 -16.35
C LYS A 166 -45.35 5.41 -15.38
N LYS A 167 -45.94 5.59 -14.19
CA LYS A 167 -46.12 4.64 -13.08
C LYS A 167 -47.27 3.67 -13.35
N ASN A 168 -47.21 2.40 -12.89
CA ASN A 168 -48.00 1.91 -11.74
C ASN A 168 -47.78 0.43 -11.34
N ASN A 169 -47.83 0.22 -10.02
CA ASN A 169 -48.35 -0.89 -9.19
C ASN A 169 -47.85 -2.36 -9.25
N GLN A 170 -47.25 -2.74 -8.11
CA GLN A 170 -47.64 -3.81 -7.16
C GLN A 170 -48.08 -5.17 -7.72
N ASN A 171 -47.29 -6.21 -7.42
CA ASN A 171 -47.78 -7.27 -6.52
C ASN A 171 -46.65 -8.07 -5.85
N THR A 172 -47.02 -8.67 -4.72
CA THR A 172 -46.17 -9.27 -3.68
C THR A 172 -46.45 -10.78 -3.64
N ASN A 173 -45.42 -11.65 -3.59
CA ASN A 173 -45.35 -12.79 -2.65
C ASN A 173 -44.14 -13.72 -2.85
N GLN A 174 -43.58 -14.15 -1.70
CA GLN A 174 -42.99 -15.45 -1.33
C GLN A 174 -41.83 -16.03 -2.19
N GLY A 175 -40.76 -16.62 -1.67
CA GLY A 175 -40.27 -17.00 -0.35
C GLY A 175 -38.81 -17.47 -0.52
N GLN A 176 -37.89 -17.03 0.33
CA GLN A 176 -37.20 -17.86 1.34
C GLN A 176 -36.29 -18.99 0.80
N GLY A 177 -34.99 -18.66 0.68
CA GLY A 177 -33.89 -19.51 1.18
C GLY A 177 -33.12 -20.40 0.20
N PHE A 178 -31.94 -19.96 -0.27
CA PHE A 178 -30.71 -20.79 -0.37
C PHE A 178 -29.51 -19.91 -0.77
N PHE A 179 -28.35 -20.12 -0.15
CA PHE A 179 -27.01 -19.56 -0.47
C PHE A 179 -26.62 -18.16 -0.01
N GLY A 180 -25.89 -18.14 1.11
CA GLY A 180 -24.92 -17.09 1.44
C GLY A 180 -23.58 -17.32 0.76
N GLY A 181 -22.90 -16.22 0.41
CA GLY A 181 -21.47 -16.21 0.08
C GLY A 181 -21.13 -16.24 -1.40
N PHE A 182 -21.40 -15.16 -2.14
CA PHE A 182 -20.75 -14.93 -3.44
C PHE A 182 -20.26 -13.48 -3.55
N GLY A 183 -18.99 -13.27 -3.19
CA GLY A 183 -18.23 -12.06 -3.45
C GLY A 183 -17.72 -12.07 -4.90
N GLY A 184 -18.53 -11.48 -5.79
CA GLY A 184 -18.26 -10.99 -7.15
C GLY A 184 -17.04 -11.49 -7.96
N PRO A 185 -17.26 -12.33 -8.99
CA PRO A 185 -16.40 -12.46 -10.16
C PRO A 185 -16.76 -11.43 -11.24
N GLN A 186 -15.75 -11.00 -12.00
CA GLN A 186 -15.91 -10.11 -13.16
C GLN A 186 -16.00 -11.01 -14.39
N TYR A 187 -17.23 -11.40 -14.74
CA TYR A 187 -17.57 -12.05 -16.02
C TYR A 187 -18.00 -10.94 -16.98
N GLN A 188 -17.21 -10.68 -18.02
CA GLN A 188 -17.66 -9.86 -19.15
C GLN A 188 -16.95 -10.37 -20.40
N GLY A 189 -17.59 -11.27 -21.13
CA GLY A 189 -17.06 -11.78 -22.38
C GLY A 189 -17.76 -13.04 -22.88
N GLN A 190 -18.94 -12.89 -23.47
CA GLN A 190 -19.47 -13.62 -24.65
C GLN A 190 -21.00 -13.58 -24.67
N GLY A 191 -21.55 -12.97 -25.73
CA GLY A 191 -22.84 -13.31 -26.35
C GLY A 191 -24.15 -13.07 -25.57
N ILE A 192 -24.11 -12.81 -24.27
CA ILE A 192 -25.28 -12.51 -23.44
C ILE A 192 -25.22 -11.01 -23.15
N GLY A 193 -26.32 -10.30 -23.37
CA GLY A 193 -26.40 -8.83 -23.23
C GLY A 193 -25.73 -8.31 -21.96
N GLU A 194 -25.25 -7.06 -21.99
CA GLU A 194 -24.47 -6.40 -20.93
C GLU A 194 -24.87 -6.88 -19.53
N MET A 195 -24.01 -7.71 -18.90
CA MET A 195 -24.27 -8.17 -17.54
C MET A 195 -24.46 -6.95 -16.64
N PRO A 196 -25.50 -6.92 -15.80
CA PRO A 196 -25.70 -5.84 -14.86
C PRO A 196 -24.44 -5.63 -14.02
N ILE A 197 -24.06 -4.38 -13.79
CA ILE A 197 -22.92 -4.07 -12.91
C ILE A 197 -23.33 -4.43 -11.47
N PRO A 198 -22.50 -5.16 -10.71
CA PRO A 198 -22.80 -5.42 -9.30
C PRO A 198 -23.08 -4.11 -8.54
N PRO A 199 -24.16 -4.02 -7.74
CA PRO A 199 -24.53 -2.78 -7.05
C PRO A 199 -23.39 -2.19 -6.22
N SER A 200 -22.53 -3.03 -5.64
CA SER A 200 -21.36 -2.61 -4.87
C SER A 200 -20.32 -1.82 -5.68
N ARG A 201 -20.24 -2.04 -7.00
CA ARG A 201 -19.33 -1.35 -7.93
C ARG A 201 -19.95 -0.11 -8.56
N ASP A 202 -21.27 0.02 -8.52
CA ASP A 202 -21.97 1.19 -9.05
C ASP A 202 -21.71 2.44 -8.18
N PRO A 203 -21.21 3.55 -8.77
CA PRO A 203 -21.03 4.82 -8.07
C PRO A 203 -22.29 5.43 -7.45
N ARG A 204 -23.48 5.09 -7.97
CA ARG A 204 -24.81 5.56 -7.54
C ARG A 204 -25.37 4.76 -6.37
N PHE A 205 -24.84 3.57 -6.11
CA PHE A 205 -25.32 2.75 -5.00
C PHE A 205 -24.74 3.24 -3.67
N TYR A 206 -25.63 3.54 -2.71
CA TYR A 206 -25.24 3.97 -1.36
C TYR A 206 -25.66 2.92 -0.31
N PRO A 207 -24.73 2.10 0.21
CA PRO A 207 -25.02 0.94 1.07
C PRO A 207 -25.09 1.26 2.56
N TYR A 208 -25.23 2.54 2.94
CA TYR A 208 -25.26 2.96 4.34
C TYR A 208 -26.64 3.49 4.72
N ASN A 209 -26.93 3.40 6.02
CA ASN A 209 -28.24 3.73 6.58
C ASN A 209 -28.56 5.24 6.60
N ALA A 210 -27.54 6.11 6.56
CA ALA A 210 -27.72 7.55 6.67
C ALA A 210 -26.81 8.32 5.71
N LYS A 211 -27.30 9.49 5.23
CA LYS A 211 -26.54 10.47 4.42
C LYS A 211 -26.38 11.78 5.19
N PRO A 212 -25.45 11.85 6.17
CA PRO A 212 -25.27 13.04 6.98
C PRO A 212 -24.82 14.25 6.13
N GLN A 213 -25.67 15.26 5.99
CA GLN A 213 -25.38 16.46 5.19
C GLN A 213 -24.17 17.26 5.70
N TRP A 214 -23.85 17.14 6.99
CA TRP A 214 -22.70 17.79 7.63
C TRP A 214 -21.35 17.15 7.26
N MET A 215 -21.33 15.89 6.82
CA MET A 215 -20.09 15.13 6.61
C MET A 215 -19.11 15.77 5.61
N PRO A 216 -19.54 16.29 4.43
CA PRO A 216 -18.62 16.93 3.49
C PRO A 216 -17.94 18.18 4.07
N ILE A 217 -18.61 18.90 4.98
CA ILE A 217 -18.06 20.08 5.65
C ILE A 217 -17.05 19.64 6.70
N THR A 218 -17.44 18.71 7.58
CA THR A 218 -16.58 18.21 8.67
C THR A 218 -15.28 17.63 8.15
N LYS A 219 -15.29 16.89 7.03
CA LYS A 219 -14.06 16.39 6.38
C LYS A 219 -13.06 17.51 6.07
N LYS A 220 -13.54 18.62 5.51
CA LYS A 220 -12.70 19.79 5.19
C LYS A 220 -12.18 20.45 6.45
N VAL A 221 -13.03 20.61 7.47
CA VAL A 221 -12.63 21.17 8.77
C VAL A 221 -11.51 20.35 9.40
N ILE A 222 -11.64 19.02 9.44
CA ILE A 222 -10.57 18.16 9.96
C ILE A 222 -9.30 18.28 9.14
N ALA A 223 -9.40 18.27 7.81
CA ALA A 223 -8.22 18.43 6.96
C ALA A 223 -7.49 19.75 7.23
N ILE A 224 -8.23 20.85 7.41
CA ILE A 224 -7.66 22.16 7.78
C ILE A 224 -6.96 22.09 9.14
N ILE A 225 -7.58 21.50 10.15
CA ILE A 225 -6.99 21.35 11.49
C ILE A 225 -5.68 20.53 11.41
N VAL A 226 -5.67 19.41 10.68
CA VAL A 226 -4.47 18.57 10.51
C VAL A 226 -3.37 19.31 9.75
N VAL A 227 -3.72 20.12 8.75
CA VAL A 227 -2.76 20.97 8.02
C VAL A 227 -2.14 22.00 8.96
N ILE A 228 -2.93 22.69 9.77
CA ILE A 228 -2.43 23.66 10.76
C ILE A 228 -1.51 22.96 11.77
N ALA A 229 -1.91 21.80 12.30
CA ALA A 229 -1.10 21.01 13.21
C ALA A 229 0.27 20.66 12.60
N SER A 230 0.27 20.24 11.33
CA SER A 230 1.49 19.86 10.61
C SER A 230 2.42 21.06 10.37
N ILE A 231 1.86 22.22 10.03
CA ILE A 231 2.64 23.45 9.84
C ILE A 231 3.29 23.89 11.16
N ILE A 232 2.54 23.92 12.26
CA ILE A 232 3.08 24.33 13.56
C ILE A 232 4.17 23.36 14.02
N LEU A 233 3.95 22.04 13.87
CA LEU A 233 4.97 21.03 14.18
C LEU A 233 6.24 21.23 13.34
N LEU A 234 6.09 21.54 12.05
CA LEU A 234 7.21 21.78 11.15
C LEU A 234 7.98 23.04 11.57
N ILE A 235 7.29 24.12 11.92
CA ILE A 235 7.90 25.34 12.46
C ILE A 235 8.69 25.02 13.72
N ASN A 236 8.12 24.25 14.66
CA ASN A 236 8.79 23.85 15.89
C ASN A 236 10.08 23.07 15.60
N ASN A 237 10.00 22.06 14.74
CA ASN A 237 11.16 21.23 14.35
C ASN A 237 12.25 22.04 13.64
N ILE A 238 11.87 22.94 12.72
CA ILE A 238 12.84 23.85 12.08
C ILE A 238 13.50 24.73 13.13
N TYR A 239 12.72 25.32 14.04
CA TYR A 239 13.25 26.21 15.06
C TYR A 239 14.23 25.46 15.99
N MET A 240 13.90 24.24 16.42
CA MET A 240 14.80 23.39 17.21
C MET A 240 16.14 23.12 16.50
N MET A 241 16.16 22.94 15.18
CA MET A 241 17.41 22.77 14.41
C MET A 241 18.25 24.04 14.28
N THR A 242 17.65 25.22 14.45
CA THR A 242 18.41 26.48 14.42
C THR A 242 19.11 26.75 15.75
N ILE A 243 18.70 26.10 16.83
CA ILE A 243 19.28 26.26 18.16
C ILE A 243 20.51 25.37 18.29
N LYS A 244 21.68 26.00 18.11
CA LYS A 244 22.98 25.41 18.41
C LYS A 244 23.44 25.90 19.79
N ILE A 245 23.54 25.00 20.75
CA ILE A 245 24.00 25.33 22.09
C ILE A 245 25.50 25.08 22.13
N THR A 246 26.27 26.13 22.30
CA THR A 246 27.71 26.06 22.53
C THR A 246 28.01 26.02 24.01
N PHE A 247 28.99 25.21 24.38
CA PHE A 247 29.61 25.25 25.70
C PHE A 247 30.97 25.96 25.61
N PRO A 248 31.01 27.30 25.72
CA PRO A 248 32.26 28.03 25.69
C PRO A 248 33.09 27.77 26.95
N GLU A 249 34.37 28.15 26.88
CA GLU A 249 35.36 27.86 27.93
C GLU A 249 34.87 28.24 29.33
N ALA A 250 34.24 29.41 29.47
CA ALA A 250 33.68 29.93 30.73
C ALA A 250 32.76 28.94 31.44
N TYR A 251 31.91 28.24 30.69
CA TYR A 251 31.01 27.23 31.23
C TYR A 251 31.81 26.08 31.83
N TRP A 252 32.84 25.61 31.13
CA TRP A 252 33.70 24.54 31.65
C TRP A 252 34.54 24.97 32.85
N ARG A 253 34.95 26.25 32.92
CA ARG A 253 35.67 26.83 34.07
C ARG A 253 34.83 26.70 35.35
N GLU A 254 33.56 27.08 35.23
CA GLU A 254 32.61 27.03 36.32
C GLU A 254 32.16 25.60 36.63
N PHE A 255 31.92 24.81 35.59
CA PHE A 255 31.40 23.45 35.63
C PHE A 255 32.38 22.39 36.17
N LEU A 256 33.69 22.54 35.91
CA LEU A 256 34.72 21.55 36.28
C LEU A 256 35.66 22.02 37.39
N PHE A 257 35.81 23.33 37.57
CA PHE A 257 36.78 23.88 38.51
C PHE A 257 36.16 24.75 39.59
N ASN A 258 34.81 24.84 39.66
CA ASN A 258 34.10 25.59 40.70
C ASN A 258 34.63 27.05 40.81
N ASN A 259 34.90 27.67 39.65
CA ASN A 259 35.53 28.98 39.52
C ASN A 259 36.96 29.09 40.11
N ASP A 260 37.73 28.00 40.21
CA ASP A 260 39.16 28.07 40.49
C ASP A 260 39.86 28.90 39.40
N PRO A 261 40.49 30.04 39.75
CA PRO A 261 41.19 30.88 38.78
C PRO A 261 42.38 30.18 38.12
N LYS A 262 42.86 29.06 38.67
CA LYS A 262 44.00 28.30 38.13
C LYS A 262 43.56 27.24 37.14
N ILE A 263 43.30 27.70 35.93
CA ILE A 263 43.10 26.79 34.80
C ILE A 263 44.45 26.21 34.38
N PRO A 264 44.56 24.89 34.19
CA PRO A 264 45.76 24.29 33.64
C PRO A 264 46.11 24.97 32.31
N ALA A 265 47.36 25.40 32.12
CA ALA A 265 47.78 26.13 30.91
C ALA A 265 47.50 25.36 29.60
N ASN A 266 47.35 24.04 29.70
CA ASN A 266 47.01 23.11 28.63
C ASN A 266 45.50 22.79 28.53
N PHE A 267 44.61 23.58 29.14
CA PHE A 267 43.16 23.32 29.14
C PHE A 267 42.54 23.22 27.74
N ASN A 268 43.09 23.95 26.77
CA ASN A 268 42.64 23.91 25.38
C ASN A 268 43.35 22.82 24.53
N ASP A 269 44.26 22.05 25.12
CA ASP A 269 44.98 20.97 24.44
C ASP A 269 44.14 19.69 24.38
N GLU A 270 44.12 19.07 23.21
CA GLU A 270 43.50 17.76 22.99
C GLU A 270 44.10 16.68 23.92
N ALA A 271 45.40 16.75 24.17
CA ALA A 271 46.11 15.83 25.05
C ALA A 271 45.69 15.95 26.52
N PHE A 272 45.25 17.14 26.97
CA PHE A 272 44.70 17.35 28.30
C PHE A 272 43.35 16.63 28.44
N TRP A 273 42.44 16.85 27.49
CA TRP A 273 41.12 16.22 27.50
C TRP A 273 41.16 14.70 27.30
N LYS A 274 42.13 14.17 26.54
CA LYS A 274 42.39 12.72 26.43
C LYS A 274 42.87 12.07 27.73
N LYS A 275 43.43 12.83 28.67
CA LYS A 275 43.80 12.32 30.00
C LYS A 275 42.66 12.45 31.00
N VAL A 276 41.80 13.44 30.80
CA VAL A 276 40.73 13.83 31.72
C VAL A 276 39.45 13.05 31.44
N LEU A 277 39.08 12.80 30.18
CA LEU A 277 37.89 12.04 29.78
C LEU A 277 38.12 10.53 29.76
N ASN A 278 37.14 9.74 30.22
CA ASN A 278 37.13 8.28 30.03
C ASN A 278 37.05 7.89 28.53
N LEU A 279 37.63 6.74 28.17
CA LEU A 279 37.78 6.21 26.82
C LEU A 279 36.46 6.14 26.03
N LYS A 280 35.33 5.87 26.71
CA LYS A 280 33.98 5.89 26.12
C LYS A 280 33.54 7.29 25.64
N LEU A 281 33.93 8.34 26.35
CA LEU A 281 33.60 9.73 26.03
C LEU A 281 34.49 10.26 24.90
N GLN A 282 35.74 9.79 24.83
CA GLN A 282 36.65 10.11 23.73
C GLN A 282 36.14 9.55 22.39
N THR A 283 35.51 8.37 22.41
CA THR A 283 34.90 7.76 21.23
C THR A 283 33.58 8.42 20.82
N GLU A 284 32.78 8.94 21.77
CA GLU A 284 31.48 9.57 21.49
C GLU A 284 31.59 11.05 21.07
N LEU A 285 32.61 11.79 21.54
CA LEU A 285 32.81 13.22 21.26
C LEU A 285 33.70 13.52 20.05
N GLY A 286 34.39 12.51 19.51
CA GLY A 286 35.41 12.70 18.47
C GLY A 286 36.73 13.25 19.03
N ALA A 287 37.83 13.00 18.33
CA ALA A 287 39.17 13.12 18.91
C ALA A 287 39.67 14.55 19.21
N GLY A 288 38.88 15.63 19.06
CA GLY A 288 39.41 17.00 19.17
C GLY A 288 38.46 18.02 19.78
N LYS A 289 38.85 18.50 20.97
CA LYS A 289 38.34 19.68 21.73
C LYS A 289 36.93 19.57 22.32
N VAL A 290 36.88 19.43 23.65
CA VAL A 290 35.67 19.52 24.49
C VAL A 290 35.14 20.95 24.59
N VAL A 291 36.01 21.94 24.35
CA VAL A 291 35.65 23.36 24.30
C VAL A 291 34.97 23.68 22.97
N ASN A 292 33.79 24.29 23.04
CA ASN A 292 32.88 24.56 21.91
C ASN A 292 32.20 23.33 21.31
N ILE A 293 31.97 22.27 22.09
CA ILE A 293 31.03 21.22 21.67
C ILE A 293 29.67 21.89 21.42
N HIS A 294 29.06 21.54 20.29
CA HIS A 294 27.70 21.92 19.94
C HIS A 294 26.74 20.83 20.39
N PHE A 295 25.73 21.21 21.16
CA PHE A 295 24.56 20.37 21.41
C PHE A 295 23.38 20.93 20.65
N ASP A 296 22.81 20.08 19.80
CA ASP A 296 21.59 20.40 19.07
C ASP A 296 20.40 19.83 19.86
N LEU A 297 19.33 20.62 20.02
CA LEU A 297 18.06 20.12 20.56
C LEU A 297 17.45 19.05 19.65
N GLN A 298 17.77 19.10 18.36
CA GLN A 298 17.39 18.11 17.37
C GLN A 298 18.55 17.91 16.39
N ASN A 299 19.17 16.73 16.44
CA ASN A 299 20.28 16.38 15.54
C ASN A 299 19.85 16.45 14.07
N ILE A 300 20.62 17.16 13.24
CA ILE A 300 20.43 17.19 11.79
C ILE A 300 20.97 15.89 11.20
N GLY A 301 20.06 14.97 10.86
CA GLY A 301 20.40 13.67 10.28
C GLY A 301 19.20 12.98 9.64
N PHE A 302 19.38 11.74 9.15
CA PHE A 302 18.31 10.98 8.49
C PHE A 302 17.03 10.88 9.33
N ASN A 303 17.18 10.65 10.65
CA ASN A 303 16.06 10.61 11.60
C ASN A 303 15.25 11.92 11.62
N SER A 304 15.92 13.05 11.40
CA SER A 304 15.29 14.36 11.42
C SER A 304 14.52 14.67 10.12
N VAL A 305 15.09 14.30 8.98
CA VAL A 305 14.39 14.34 7.68
C VAL A 305 13.19 13.42 7.69
N PHE A 306 13.34 12.23 8.25
CA PHE A 306 12.25 11.27 8.41
C PHE A 306 11.13 11.84 9.29
N ASN A 307 11.45 12.44 10.44
CA ASN A 307 10.47 13.11 11.31
C ASN A 307 9.70 14.25 10.61
N PHE A 308 10.35 15.02 9.72
CA PHE A 308 9.65 16.01 8.90
C PHE A 308 8.65 15.40 7.95
N ILE A 309 9.05 14.36 7.22
CA ILE A 309 8.18 13.65 6.29
C ILE A 309 6.97 13.08 7.06
N LEU A 310 7.22 12.48 8.23
CA LEU A 310 6.17 11.94 9.09
C LEU A 310 5.22 13.00 9.62
N GLY A 311 5.70 14.22 9.89
CA GLY A 311 4.86 15.34 10.32
C GLY A 311 3.96 15.91 9.21
N ILE A 312 4.34 15.77 7.93
CA ILE A 312 3.61 16.33 6.78
C ILE A 312 2.63 15.32 6.17
N LEU A 313 3.00 14.04 6.17
CA LEU A 313 2.23 12.96 5.54
C LEU A 313 0.74 12.91 5.96
N PRO A 314 0.39 13.05 7.25
CA PRO A 314 -1.00 13.08 7.70
C PRO A 314 -1.82 14.16 7.01
N ALA A 315 -1.27 15.38 6.91
CA ALA A 315 -1.93 16.50 6.24
C ALA A 315 -2.14 16.25 4.76
N ILE A 316 -1.15 15.71 4.05
CA ILE A 316 -1.28 15.38 2.62
C ILE A 316 -2.39 14.35 2.42
N TYR A 317 -2.35 13.27 3.19
CA TYR A 317 -3.23 12.12 2.97
C TYR A 317 -4.69 12.45 3.30
N ILE A 318 -4.95 13.12 4.43
CA ILE A 318 -6.32 13.53 4.78
C ILE A 318 -6.85 14.63 3.87
N SER A 319 -6.00 15.58 3.45
CA SER A 319 -6.38 16.64 2.52
C SER A 319 -6.73 16.08 1.14
N PHE A 320 -5.99 15.05 0.70
CA PHE A 320 -6.30 14.37 -0.54
C PHE A 320 -7.67 13.68 -0.51
N ASP A 321 -8.09 13.08 0.61
CA ASP A 321 -9.43 12.48 0.73
C ASP A 321 -10.53 13.56 0.89
N ALA A 322 -10.25 14.63 1.66
CA ALA A 322 -11.24 15.65 1.99
C ALA A 322 -11.52 16.67 0.87
N PHE A 323 -10.50 17.11 0.13
CA PHE A 323 -10.63 18.14 -0.91
C PHE A 323 -10.81 17.56 -2.32
N ARG A 324 -10.53 16.27 -2.52
CA ARG A 324 -10.79 15.64 -3.80
C ARG A 324 -12.28 15.56 -4.07
N LYS A 325 -12.67 15.88 -5.30
CA LYS A 325 -14.06 15.70 -5.75
C LYS A 325 -14.45 14.21 -5.59
N PRO A 326 -15.55 13.90 -4.88
CA PRO A 326 -15.96 12.53 -4.63
C PRO A 326 -16.31 11.83 -5.95
N ARG A 327 -15.84 10.60 -6.12
CA ARG A 327 -16.12 9.75 -7.30
C ARG A 327 -17.42 8.95 -7.15
N SER A 328 -17.91 8.81 -5.93
CA SER A 328 -19.15 8.10 -5.60
C SER A 328 -19.88 8.80 -4.45
N ILE A 329 -21.17 8.51 -4.30
CA ILE A 329 -21.97 9.03 -3.18
C ILE A 329 -21.43 8.51 -1.84
N LYS A 330 -20.84 7.31 -1.84
CA LYS A 330 -20.12 6.73 -0.70
C LYS A 330 -18.99 7.65 -0.25
N GLU A 331 -18.13 8.08 -1.18
CA GLU A 331 -17.02 9.01 -0.88
C GLU A 331 -17.49 10.40 -0.43
N LYS A 332 -18.70 10.83 -0.81
CA LYS A 332 -19.25 12.12 -0.36
C LYS A 332 -19.64 12.08 1.12
N TYR A 333 -20.43 11.08 1.53
CA TYR A 333 -21.05 11.01 2.86
C TYR A 333 -20.35 10.09 3.87
N ARG A 334 -19.27 9.43 3.49
CA ARG A 334 -18.46 8.58 4.38
C ARG A 334 -16.99 8.89 4.22
N MET A 335 -16.25 8.90 5.31
CA MET A 335 -14.80 8.99 5.27
C MET A 335 -14.19 7.60 5.19
N ASN A 336 -13.18 7.43 4.33
CA ASN A 336 -12.44 6.19 4.30
C ASN A 336 -11.71 5.99 5.63
N PHE A 337 -11.63 4.74 6.08
CA PHE A 337 -11.00 4.40 7.36
C PHE A 337 -9.49 4.70 7.34
N PHE A 338 -8.82 4.38 6.23
CA PHE A 338 -7.37 4.52 6.09
C PHE A 338 -6.86 5.95 6.31
N PRO A 339 -7.43 7.01 5.70
CA PRO A 339 -7.02 8.39 5.98
C PRO A 339 -7.02 8.76 7.45
N VAL A 340 -8.04 8.33 8.17
CA VAL A 340 -8.19 8.65 9.59
C VAL A 340 -7.22 7.85 10.44
N MET A 341 -7.03 6.56 10.16
CA MET A 341 -6.02 5.73 10.82
C MET A 341 -4.60 6.26 10.60
N PHE A 342 -4.30 6.74 9.40
CA PHE A 342 -3.01 7.33 9.09
C PHE A 342 -2.74 8.54 9.98
N VAL A 343 -3.73 9.44 10.10
CA VAL A 343 -3.65 10.60 11.01
C VAL A 343 -3.40 10.15 12.46
N VAL A 344 -4.15 9.15 12.96
CA VAL A 344 -3.99 8.65 14.34
C VAL A 344 -2.60 8.06 14.57
N PHE A 345 -2.14 7.19 13.67
CA PHE A 345 -0.85 6.50 13.81
C PHE A 345 0.33 7.46 13.77
N PHE A 346 0.37 8.36 12.78
CA PHE A 346 1.48 9.30 12.63
C PHE A 346 1.48 10.37 13.72
N TRP A 347 0.32 10.87 14.14
CA TRP A 347 0.26 11.75 15.30
C TRP A 347 0.72 11.06 16.57
N GLY A 348 0.33 9.81 16.79
CA GLY A 348 0.83 9.01 17.91
C GLY A 348 2.36 8.94 17.96
N MET A 349 3.02 8.74 16.81
CA MET A 349 4.48 8.76 16.71
C MET A 349 5.07 10.16 16.93
N SER A 350 4.44 11.20 16.39
CA SER A 350 4.91 12.59 16.52
C SER A 350 4.76 13.17 17.93
N LEU A 351 3.93 12.59 18.79
CA LEU A 351 3.75 13.06 20.17
C LEU A 351 5.02 12.88 21.02
N PHE A 352 5.72 11.75 20.88
CA PHE A 352 6.92 11.46 21.68
C PHE A 352 8.00 12.55 21.61
N PRO A 353 8.48 12.98 20.43
CA PRO A 353 9.50 14.03 20.35
C PRO A 353 8.99 15.41 20.80
N VAL A 354 7.68 15.69 20.67
CA VAL A 354 7.09 16.96 21.12
C VAL A 354 7.01 17.01 22.64
N ILE A 355 6.67 15.88 23.29
CA ILE A 355 6.56 15.80 24.75
C ILE A 355 7.91 16.03 25.43
N SER A 356 9.03 15.55 24.85
CA SER A 356 10.37 15.75 25.41
C SER A 356 10.82 17.21 25.48
N VAL A 357 10.15 18.13 24.78
CA VAL A 357 10.48 19.56 24.74
C VAL A 357 9.30 20.46 25.11
N LEU A 358 8.26 19.89 25.74
CA LEU A 358 7.00 20.58 26.02
C LEU A 358 7.17 21.76 26.98
N THR A 359 8.05 21.61 27.97
CA THR A 359 8.37 22.64 28.96
C THR A 359 9.88 22.81 29.06
N VAL A 360 10.31 23.95 29.59
CA VAL A 360 11.72 24.20 29.92
C VAL A 360 12.27 23.11 30.85
N GLY A 361 11.47 22.59 31.78
CA GLY A 361 11.84 21.45 32.63
C GLY A 361 12.00 20.13 31.86
N ASN A 362 11.15 19.87 30.85
CA ASN A 362 11.34 18.70 29.98
C ASN A 362 12.63 18.81 29.15
N ILE A 363 12.96 20.02 28.68
CA ILE A 363 14.22 20.29 28.01
C ILE A 363 15.39 20.05 28.99
N GLN A 364 15.28 20.53 30.23
CA GLN A 364 16.26 20.25 31.29
C GLN A 364 16.46 18.75 31.49
N ASP A 365 15.38 17.98 31.60
CA ASP A 365 15.44 16.52 31.72
C ASP A 365 16.06 15.86 30.48
N PHE A 366 15.78 16.38 29.28
CA PHE A 366 16.41 15.92 28.06
C PHE A 366 17.93 16.10 28.09
N PHE A 367 18.41 17.26 28.54
CA PHE A 367 19.84 17.50 28.76
C PHE A 367 20.40 16.60 29.87
N LYS A 368 19.72 16.49 31.00
CA LYS A 368 20.14 15.68 32.15
C LYS A 368 20.28 14.21 31.80
N ASN A 369 19.43 13.70 30.91
CA ASN A 369 19.44 12.32 30.44
C ASN A 369 20.46 12.06 29.31
N ASN A 370 21.12 13.09 28.79
CA ASN A 370 22.20 12.91 27.84
C ASN A 370 23.34 12.10 28.50
N PRO A 371 23.85 11.02 27.91
CA PRO A 371 24.88 10.17 28.53
C PRO A 371 26.09 10.94 29.05
N PHE A 372 26.48 12.01 28.36
CA PHE A 372 27.56 12.91 28.75
C PHE A 372 27.25 13.67 30.05
N LEU A 373 26.08 14.30 30.15
CA LEU A 373 25.67 15.09 31.32
C LEU A 373 25.18 14.20 32.48
N ARG A 374 24.58 13.06 32.16
CA ARG A 374 24.06 12.09 33.13
C ARG A 374 25.16 11.43 33.94
N ALA A 375 26.23 10.98 33.28
CA ALA A 375 27.33 10.32 33.98
C ALA A 375 27.99 11.24 35.03
N GLY A 376 27.88 12.57 34.83
CA GLY A 376 28.30 13.55 35.81
C GLY A 376 27.31 13.76 36.95
N ALA A 377 26.01 13.79 36.62
CA ALA A 377 24.93 14.00 37.58
C ALA A 377 24.75 12.81 38.53
N ASP A 378 25.00 11.58 38.07
CA ASP A 378 24.89 10.34 38.87
C ASP A 378 26.10 10.12 39.81
N GLY A 379 27.01 11.10 39.91
CA GLY A 379 28.17 11.04 40.80
C GLY A 379 29.25 10.04 40.38
N GLN A 380 29.16 9.49 39.17
CA GLN A 380 30.25 8.74 38.56
C GLN A 380 31.34 9.73 38.14
N THR A 381 32.60 9.40 38.40
CA THR A 381 33.73 10.24 38.01
C THR A 381 33.90 10.17 36.50
N LEU A 382 33.20 11.05 35.78
CA LEU A 382 33.42 11.34 34.35
C LEU A 382 34.87 11.69 34.05
N PHE A 383 35.53 12.26 35.05
CA PHE A 383 36.86 12.82 34.97
C PHE A 383 37.82 12.07 35.89
N ALA A 384 39.03 11.81 35.41
CA ALA A 384 40.11 11.20 36.20
C ALA A 384 40.48 11.99 37.48
N THR A 385 40.02 13.25 37.58
CA THR A 385 40.24 14.17 38.70
C THR A 385 39.28 13.98 39.88
N GLY A 386 38.25 13.13 39.79
CA GLY A 386 37.30 12.92 40.89
C GLY A 386 36.22 14.01 41.03
N THR A 387 36.17 14.97 40.12
CA THR A 387 35.21 16.08 40.14
C THR A 387 33.79 15.59 39.86
N LYS A 388 32.84 15.99 40.71
CA LYS A 388 31.39 15.74 40.50
C LYS A 388 30.77 16.89 39.71
N LEU A 389 29.77 16.57 38.89
CA LEU A 389 29.09 17.53 38.03
C LEU A 389 27.97 18.26 38.80
N ASN A 390 27.97 19.60 38.79
CA ASN A 390 26.83 20.38 39.23
C ASN A 390 25.93 20.71 38.03
N PHE A 391 24.97 19.82 37.73
CA PHE A 391 24.06 20.01 36.60
C PHE A 391 23.15 21.23 36.77
N ASP A 392 22.69 21.51 37.99
CA ASP A 392 21.76 22.60 38.25
C ASP A 392 22.44 23.96 37.98
N GLY A 393 23.69 24.12 38.40
CA GLY A 393 24.48 25.31 38.06
C GLY A 393 24.70 25.47 36.55
N LEU A 394 25.02 24.38 35.84
CA LEU A 394 25.15 24.42 34.37
C LEU A 394 23.83 24.85 33.70
N TRP A 395 22.71 24.30 34.19
CA TRP A 395 21.40 24.60 33.67
C TRP A 395 21.00 26.06 33.90
N ASP A 396 21.36 26.66 35.03
CA ASP A 396 21.11 28.07 35.30
C ASP A 396 21.82 28.98 34.30
N TYR A 397 23.09 28.69 33.96
CA TYR A 397 23.81 29.43 32.91
C TYR A 397 23.20 29.24 31.53
N LEU A 398 22.87 28.00 31.16
CA LEU A 398 22.20 27.72 29.89
C LEU A 398 20.83 28.41 29.81
N SER A 399 20.09 28.48 30.92
CA SER A 399 18.81 29.16 31.00
C SER A 399 18.96 30.67 30.88
N ASN A 400 20.05 31.27 31.36
CA ASN A 400 20.31 32.69 31.16
C ASN A 400 20.60 33.03 29.69
N ASP A 401 21.45 32.25 29.02
CA ASP A 401 21.85 32.55 27.63
C ASP A 401 20.84 32.06 26.58
N TYR A 402 20.21 30.91 26.81
CA TYR A 402 19.32 30.23 25.85
C TYR A 402 17.86 30.13 26.31
N GLY A 403 17.51 30.57 27.53
CA GLY A 403 16.17 30.39 28.09
C GLY A 403 15.04 30.97 27.25
N HIS A 404 15.26 32.11 26.60
CA HIS A 404 14.29 32.68 25.66
C HIS A 404 14.02 31.75 24.46
N LYS A 405 15.04 31.04 23.97
CA LYS A 405 14.92 30.05 22.89
C LYS A 405 14.20 28.79 23.38
N PHE A 406 14.53 28.31 24.59
CA PHE A 406 13.84 27.17 25.22
C PHE A 406 12.36 27.46 25.47
N SER A 407 12.03 28.65 25.96
CA SER A 407 10.66 29.11 26.13
C SER A 407 9.91 29.16 24.79
N THR A 408 10.55 29.66 23.74
CA THR A 408 9.96 29.71 22.39
C THR A 408 9.68 28.30 21.85
N VAL A 409 10.63 27.35 21.99
CA VAL A 409 10.41 25.93 21.64
C VAL A 409 9.25 25.33 22.44
N SER A 410 9.19 25.61 23.73
CA SER A 410 8.11 25.11 24.62
C SER A 410 6.74 25.63 24.15
N ILE A 411 6.63 26.92 23.81
CA ILE A 411 5.38 27.52 23.31
C ILE A 411 4.93 26.84 22.01
N PHE A 412 5.83 26.69 21.03
CA PHE A 412 5.48 26.02 19.77
C PHE A 412 5.14 24.54 20.00
N SER A 413 5.82 23.86 20.91
CA SER A 413 5.55 22.47 21.29
C SER A 413 4.17 22.32 21.93
N ILE A 414 3.78 23.22 22.82
CA ILE A 414 2.45 23.27 23.43
C ILE A 414 1.39 23.52 22.35
N MET A 415 1.61 24.48 21.45
CA MET A 415 0.71 24.73 20.33
C MET A 415 0.56 23.50 19.44
N SER A 416 1.67 22.85 19.07
CA SER A 416 1.65 21.60 18.31
C SER A 416 0.84 20.53 19.04
N LEU A 417 1.08 20.32 20.34
CA LEU A 417 0.37 19.33 21.14
C LEU A 417 -1.15 19.58 21.14
N VAL A 418 -1.57 20.84 21.33
CA VAL A 418 -3.00 21.22 21.34
C VAL A 418 -3.64 20.89 20.00
N PHE A 419 -3.04 21.31 18.88
CA PHE A 419 -3.60 21.05 17.54
C PHE A 419 -3.56 19.57 17.15
N ILE A 420 -2.51 18.84 17.52
CA ILE A 420 -2.41 17.40 17.33
C ILE A 420 -3.53 16.70 18.11
N SER A 421 -3.71 17.04 19.39
CA SER A 421 -4.75 16.47 20.25
C SER A 421 -6.16 16.77 19.74
N LEU A 422 -6.41 18.02 19.33
CA LEU A 422 -7.68 18.42 18.71
C LEU A 422 -7.96 17.59 17.44
N SER A 423 -6.94 17.41 16.60
CA SER A 423 -7.07 16.63 15.37
C SER A 423 -7.33 15.15 15.62
N LEU A 424 -6.73 14.57 16.66
CA LEU A 424 -6.95 13.19 17.09
C LEU A 424 -8.38 12.99 17.60
N VAL A 425 -8.87 13.89 18.45
CA VAL A 425 -10.25 13.85 18.95
C VAL A 425 -11.23 13.96 17.79
N ALA A 426 -11.01 14.88 16.86
CA ALA A 426 -11.85 15.04 15.68
C ALA A 426 -11.82 13.80 14.78
N ALA A 427 -10.64 13.22 14.55
CA ALA A 427 -10.45 11.99 13.79
C ALA A 427 -11.22 10.81 14.40
N VAL A 428 -11.07 10.57 15.71
CA VAL A 428 -11.79 9.52 16.44
C VAL A 428 -13.30 9.76 16.40
N THR A 429 -13.74 11.01 16.57
CA THR A 429 -15.16 11.38 16.50
C THR A 429 -15.75 11.04 15.14
N ILE A 430 -15.04 11.32 14.03
CA ILE A 430 -15.49 10.92 12.69
C ILE A 430 -15.58 9.40 12.56
N LEU A 431 -14.66 8.63 13.12
CA LEU A 431 -14.74 7.16 13.05
C LEU A 431 -16.03 6.64 13.70
N VAL A 432 -16.43 7.23 14.83
CA VAL A 432 -17.65 6.86 15.56
C VAL A 432 -18.90 7.31 14.81
N LEU A 433 -18.91 8.54 14.28
CA LEU A 433 -20.06 9.11 13.57
C LEU A 433 -20.16 8.68 12.10
N ASN A 434 -19.18 7.93 11.58
CA ASN A 434 -19.18 7.45 10.21
C ASN A 434 -20.42 6.56 9.99
N PRO A 435 -21.20 6.75 8.91
CA PRO A 435 -22.44 6.01 8.71
C PRO A 435 -22.19 4.49 8.61
N LYS A 436 -23.06 3.72 9.27
CA LYS A 436 -22.94 2.26 9.37
C LYS A 436 -23.54 1.59 8.14
N LEU A 437 -23.00 0.43 7.79
CA LEU A 437 -23.51 -0.37 6.66
C LEU A 437 -24.94 -0.82 6.96
N ASP A 438 -25.84 -0.55 6.01
CA ASP A 438 -27.20 -1.05 6.05
C ASP A 438 -27.23 -2.45 5.43
N ARG A 439 -27.27 -3.47 6.30
CA ARG A 439 -27.29 -4.87 5.88
C ARG A 439 -28.55 -5.20 5.07
N GLN A 440 -29.70 -4.62 5.40
CA GLN A 440 -30.95 -4.90 4.70
C GLN A 440 -30.92 -4.32 3.28
N LYS A 441 -30.44 -3.09 3.13
CA LYS A 441 -30.28 -2.46 1.80
C LYS A 441 -29.28 -3.22 0.93
N GLN A 442 -28.17 -3.70 1.50
CA GLN A 442 -27.23 -4.55 0.78
C GLN A 442 -27.81 -5.90 0.38
N MET A 443 -28.53 -6.57 1.28
CA MET A 443 -29.18 -7.84 0.99
C MET A 443 -30.23 -7.69 -0.11
N ARG A 444 -31.03 -6.61 -0.07
CA ARG A 444 -32.00 -6.30 -1.12
C ARG A 444 -31.33 -6.06 -2.46
N ALA A 445 -30.26 -5.26 -2.49
CA ALA A 445 -29.52 -4.99 -3.73
C ALA A 445 -28.85 -6.25 -4.30
N ASN A 446 -28.28 -7.11 -3.45
CA ASN A 446 -27.68 -8.37 -3.87
C ASN A 446 -28.75 -9.36 -4.37
N ALA A 447 -29.92 -9.41 -3.74
CA ALA A 447 -31.03 -10.25 -4.19
C ALA A 447 -31.56 -9.80 -5.56
N GLU A 448 -31.71 -8.49 -5.78
CA GLU A 448 -32.09 -7.91 -7.08
C GLU A 448 -31.04 -8.18 -8.16
N PHE A 449 -29.75 -8.10 -7.80
CA PHE A 449 -28.66 -8.47 -8.68
C PHE A 449 -28.69 -9.97 -9.05
N GLN A 450 -28.94 -10.86 -8.07
CA GLN A 450 -29.07 -12.29 -8.33
C GLN A 450 -30.26 -12.62 -9.23
N LYS A 451 -31.41 -11.96 -9.02
CA LYS A 451 -32.57 -12.08 -9.93
C LYS A 451 -32.17 -11.66 -11.35
N ALA A 452 -31.54 -10.50 -11.50
CA ALA A 452 -31.11 -10.01 -12.81
C ALA A 452 -30.18 -11.01 -13.53
N MET A 453 -29.24 -11.61 -12.78
CA MET A 453 -28.37 -12.66 -13.30
C MET A 453 -29.12 -13.94 -13.69
N MET A 454 -30.12 -14.36 -12.90
CA MET A 454 -30.94 -15.54 -13.20
C MET A 454 -31.78 -15.33 -14.47
N TYR A 455 -32.46 -14.19 -14.61
CA TYR A 455 -33.23 -13.85 -15.81
C TYR A 455 -32.33 -13.80 -17.05
N MET A 456 -31.15 -13.21 -16.92
CA MET A 456 -30.17 -13.14 -17.99
C MET A 456 -29.62 -14.52 -18.39
N SER A 457 -29.42 -15.43 -17.43
CA SER A 457 -29.03 -16.82 -17.72
C SER A 457 -30.10 -17.61 -18.49
N GLN A 458 -31.37 -17.19 -18.37
CA GLN A 458 -32.51 -17.74 -19.10
C GLN A 458 -32.76 -17.01 -20.43
N GLY A 459 -31.88 -16.09 -20.83
CA GLY A 459 -32.02 -15.28 -22.04
C GLY A 459 -33.08 -14.18 -21.96
N GLN A 460 -33.61 -13.88 -20.77
CA GLN A 460 -34.60 -12.82 -20.55
C GLN A 460 -33.93 -11.53 -20.08
N SER A 461 -34.43 -10.37 -20.54
CA SER A 461 -33.97 -9.07 -20.07
C SER A 461 -34.66 -8.71 -18.76
N TYR A 462 -33.88 -8.33 -17.76
CA TYR A 462 -34.37 -7.85 -16.47
C TYR A 462 -33.69 -6.54 -16.12
N GLN A 463 -34.50 -5.50 -15.86
CA GLN A 463 -34.00 -4.22 -15.37
C GLN A 463 -34.03 -4.22 -13.85
N MET A 464 -32.87 -4.03 -13.21
CA MET A 464 -32.80 -3.90 -11.74
C MET A 464 -33.61 -2.70 -11.24
N ASP A 465 -34.20 -2.84 -10.05
CA ASP A 465 -34.92 -1.77 -9.35
C ASP A 465 -34.06 -0.50 -9.21
N GLN A 466 -34.40 0.54 -9.97
CA GLN A 466 -33.68 1.81 -9.98
C GLN A 466 -33.77 2.54 -8.63
N SER A 467 -34.75 2.23 -7.77
CA SER A 467 -34.89 2.85 -6.44
C SER A 467 -33.78 2.45 -5.46
N LEU A 468 -32.99 1.41 -5.79
CA LEU A 468 -31.78 1.03 -5.05
C LEU A 468 -30.64 2.04 -5.23
N TYR A 469 -30.67 2.79 -6.34
CA TYR A 469 -29.65 3.73 -6.74
C TYR A 469 -30.12 5.16 -6.50
N ASP A 470 -29.20 6.03 -6.10
CA ASP A 470 -29.50 7.44 -5.92
C ASP A 470 -29.52 8.17 -7.27
N ASN A 471 -30.21 9.32 -7.29
CA ASN A 471 -30.42 10.12 -8.50
C ASN A 471 -29.11 10.37 -9.26
N PRO A 472 -29.12 10.21 -10.60
CA PRO A 472 -27.93 10.35 -11.44
C PRO A 472 -27.29 11.74 -11.36
N ASP A 473 -28.06 12.78 -11.01
CA ASP A 473 -27.60 14.15 -10.87
C ASP A 473 -26.64 14.38 -9.68
N GLU A 474 -26.64 13.47 -8.69
CA GLU A 474 -25.71 13.55 -7.56
C GLU A 474 -24.33 12.93 -7.86
N VAL A 475 -24.20 12.20 -8.99
CA VAL A 475 -22.99 11.45 -9.35
C VAL A 475 -22.24 12.15 -10.48
N ILE A 476 -21.20 12.92 -10.12
CA ILE A 476 -20.29 13.55 -11.10
C ILE A 476 -19.32 12.47 -11.62
N ILE A 477 -19.69 11.78 -12.69
CA ILE A 477 -18.76 10.92 -13.43
C ILE A 477 -17.70 11.84 -14.08
N LYS A 478 -16.46 11.78 -13.59
CA LYS A 478 -15.37 12.60 -14.15
C LYS A 478 -14.96 12.09 -15.53
N ASN A 479 -14.93 12.99 -16.50
CA ASN A 479 -14.05 12.86 -17.66
C ASN A 479 -12.58 12.77 -17.19
N PRO A 480 -11.72 11.98 -17.87
CA PRO A 480 -10.32 11.81 -17.48
C PRO A 480 -9.59 13.16 -17.41
N SER A 481 -8.69 13.34 -16.45
CA SER A 481 -7.97 14.60 -16.26
C SER A 481 -7.08 14.92 -17.46
N LYS A 482 -6.85 16.20 -17.77
CA LYS A 482 -5.93 16.61 -18.86
C LYS A 482 -4.54 15.98 -18.72
N PHE A 483 -4.06 15.81 -17.48
CA PHE A 483 -2.80 15.12 -17.19
C PHE A 483 -2.88 13.62 -17.50
N THR A 484 -3.98 12.95 -17.16
CA THR A 484 -4.20 11.53 -17.47
C THR A 484 -4.30 11.31 -18.98
N ILE A 485 -4.97 12.21 -19.70
CA ILE A 485 -5.06 12.20 -21.16
C ILE A 485 -3.68 12.44 -21.78
N TRP A 486 -2.94 13.43 -21.27
CA TRP A 486 -1.58 13.73 -21.72
C TRP A 486 -0.61 12.57 -21.44
N TRP A 487 -0.57 12.03 -20.22
CA TRP A 487 0.28 10.90 -19.84
C TRP A 487 0.01 9.67 -20.70
N ASN A 488 -1.27 9.34 -20.92
CA ASN A 488 -1.64 8.25 -21.83
C ASN A 488 -1.21 8.54 -23.27
N LYS A 489 -1.34 9.77 -23.77
CA LYS A 489 -0.86 10.14 -25.11
C LYS A 489 0.67 10.08 -25.24
N THR A 490 1.40 10.52 -24.23
CA THR A 490 2.87 10.64 -24.27
C THR A 490 3.57 9.31 -24.05
N PHE A 491 3.08 8.48 -23.11
CA PHE A 491 3.78 7.25 -22.71
C PHE A 491 3.17 5.97 -23.28
N LYS A 492 1.91 5.97 -23.76
CA LYS A 492 1.36 4.79 -24.45
C LYS A 492 1.59 4.80 -25.96
N LYS A 493 1.83 5.95 -26.61
CA LYS A 493 2.12 5.99 -28.07
C LYS A 493 3.51 5.48 -28.46
N LYS A 494 4.46 5.38 -27.53
CA LYS A 494 5.85 4.98 -27.86
C LYS A 494 6.05 3.46 -28.08
N LYS A 495 5.05 2.62 -27.86
CA LYS A 495 5.19 1.17 -28.06
C LYS A 495 4.94 0.68 -29.49
N ASP A 496 4.34 1.52 -30.35
CA ASP A 496 3.96 1.12 -31.72
C ASP A 496 4.81 1.75 -32.83
N SER A 497 5.81 2.58 -32.52
CA SER A 497 6.65 3.25 -33.54
C SER A 497 8.03 2.63 -33.76
N ASP A 498 8.49 1.72 -32.90
CA ASP A 498 9.86 1.16 -32.99
C ASP A 498 9.91 -0.22 -33.67
N LYS A 499 8.93 -0.51 -34.54
CA LYS A 499 9.00 -1.61 -35.50
C LYS A 499 8.58 -1.11 -36.89
N LYS A 500 9.51 -0.48 -37.58
CA LYS A 500 9.56 -0.47 -39.05
C LYS A 500 10.92 -0.94 -39.49
#